data_AF-A0A834A268-F1
#
_entry.id   AF-A0A834A268-F1
#
_cell.length_a   1.000
_cell.length_b   1.000
_cell.length_c   1.000
_cell.angle_alpha   90.00
_cell.angle_beta   90.00
_cell.angle_gamma   90.00
#
_symmetry.space_group_name_H-M   'P 1'
#
loop_
_entity.id
_entity.type
_entity.pdbx_description
1 polymer ?
#
loop_
_entity_poly.entity_id
_entity_poly.type
_entity_poly.pdbx_seq_one_letter_code
_entity_poly.pdbx_strand_id
1 'polypeptide(L)'
;MNVQIIEHYFYEFGYVNINLYFLISPQYENDVITIDLVQNSSQKTQNDVDIADVAYYFEKDVKDESLFHSKKMDLRVDGELLDLDPGRTIIYYVDEKPPEFSMQGLKAGIIAVIVVVTIALIAGIVVLVISRKKRMAKYQKAEIKEMGEMHRELSG
;
A
#
# COMPACT_ATOMS: atom_id res chain seq x y z
N MET A 1 -15.30 -29.07 -7.03
CA MET A 1 -13.89 -29.53 -7.06
C MET A 1 -13.62 -30.34 -5.80
N ASN A 2 -13.00 -31.52 -5.93
CA ASN A 2 -12.68 -32.38 -4.79
C ASN A 2 -11.34 -31.95 -4.18
N VAL A 3 -11.31 -31.64 -2.88
CA VAL A 3 -10.11 -31.18 -2.13
C VAL A 3 -8.91 -32.10 -2.35
N GLN A 4 -9.18 -33.40 -2.49
CA GLN A 4 -8.19 -34.44 -2.72
C GLN A 4 -7.36 -34.26 -4.00
N ILE A 5 -7.90 -33.60 -5.04
CA ILE A 5 -7.20 -33.43 -6.33
C ILE A 5 -6.06 -32.42 -6.19
N ILE A 6 -6.31 -31.32 -5.49
CA ILE A 6 -5.31 -30.29 -5.23
C ILE A 6 -4.26 -30.82 -4.26
N GLU A 7 -4.68 -31.48 -3.18
CA GLU A 7 -3.74 -32.15 -2.26
C GLU A 7 -2.82 -33.11 -3.03
N HIS A 8 -3.39 -33.99 -3.86
CA HIS A 8 -2.62 -34.94 -4.67
C HIS A 8 -1.64 -34.26 -5.62
N TYR A 9 -2.01 -33.15 -6.26
CA TYR A 9 -1.10 -32.38 -7.12
C TYR A 9 0.13 -31.89 -6.34
N PHE A 10 -0.06 -31.30 -5.15
CA PHE A 10 1.08 -30.86 -4.34
C PHE A 10 1.95 -32.04 -3.88
N TYR A 11 1.37 -33.19 -3.57
CA TYR A 11 2.14 -34.40 -3.25
C TYR A 11 2.92 -34.95 -4.46
N GLU A 12 2.30 -35.04 -5.64
CA GLU A 12 2.89 -35.68 -6.83
C GLU A 12 3.99 -34.87 -7.51
N PHE A 13 3.95 -33.55 -7.37
CA PHE A 13 4.94 -32.67 -8.00
C PHE A 13 6.12 -32.37 -7.06
N GLY A 14 6.27 -33.15 -5.99
CA GLY A 14 7.46 -33.14 -5.14
C GLY A 14 7.56 -31.92 -4.24
N TYR A 15 6.45 -31.22 -4.01
CA TYR A 15 6.42 -30.04 -3.16
C TYR A 15 6.64 -30.35 -1.67
N VAL A 16 6.60 -31.63 -1.23
CA VAL A 16 6.40 -31.93 0.19
C VAL A 16 6.93 -33.30 0.67
N ASN A 17 8.06 -33.30 1.39
CA ASN A 17 8.21 -34.04 2.66
C ASN A 17 7.84 -33.03 3.75
N ILE A 18 6.55 -32.82 4.01
CA ILE A 18 6.10 -31.92 5.06
C ILE A 18 4.96 -32.58 5.81
N ASN A 19 5.04 -32.54 7.14
CA ASN A 19 3.90 -32.68 8.02
C ASN A 19 3.08 -31.38 7.94
N LEU A 20 2.50 -31.11 6.76
CA LEU A 20 1.60 -29.98 6.59
C LEU A 20 0.21 -30.44 6.98
N TYR A 21 -0.38 -29.78 7.98
CA TYR A 21 -1.84 -29.73 8.07
C TYR A 21 -2.29 -28.71 7.03
N PHE A 22 -2.46 -29.17 5.79
CA PHE A 22 -3.13 -28.37 4.77
C PHE A 22 -4.59 -28.22 5.16
N LEU A 23 -5.00 -27.02 5.58
CA LEU A 23 -6.41 -26.66 5.58
C LEU A 23 -6.74 -26.08 4.20
N ILE A 24 -6.80 -26.95 3.18
CA ILE A 24 -7.30 -26.53 1.87
C ILE A 24 -8.81 -26.35 2.02
N SER A 25 -9.25 -25.11 2.18
CA SER A 25 -10.67 -24.74 2.10
C SER A 25 -10.93 -24.08 0.75
N PRO A 26 -11.05 -24.85 -0.35
CA PRO A 26 -11.32 -24.26 -1.65
C PRO A 26 -12.74 -23.67 -1.62
N GLN A 27 -12.81 -22.35 -1.47
CA GLN A 27 -14.03 -21.61 -1.73
C GLN A 27 -14.06 -21.39 -3.24
N TYR A 28 -14.99 -22.07 -3.91
CA TYR A 28 -15.24 -21.84 -5.33
C TYR A 28 -16.25 -20.71 -5.44
N GLU A 29 -15.76 -19.50 -5.68
CA GLU A 29 -16.59 -18.34 -5.90
C GLU A 29 -16.12 -17.65 -7.18
N ASN A 30 -17.01 -17.50 -8.15
CA ASN A 30 -16.72 -16.77 -9.40
C ASN A 30 -15.49 -17.29 -10.18
N ASP A 31 -15.34 -18.61 -10.29
CA ASP A 31 -14.22 -19.28 -10.98
C ASP A 31 -12.83 -19.00 -10.37
N VAL A 32 -12.79 -18.65 -9.08
CA VAL A 32 -11.57 -18.50 -8.29
C VAL A 32 -11.39 -19.72 -7.38
N ILE A 33 -10.15 -20.19 -7.29
CA ILE A 33 -9.73 -21.21 -6.33
C ILE A 33 -8.84 -20.55 -5.29
N THR A 34 -9.27 -20.55 -4.04
CA THR A 34 -8.47 -20.09 -2.90
C THR A 34 -7.82 -21.28 -2.21
N ILE A 35 -6.50 -21.22 -1.99
CA ILE A 35 -5.72 -22.25 -1.33
C ILE A 35 -4.99 -21.59 -0.15
N ASP A 36 -5.33 -22.02 1.06
CA ASP A 36 -4.67 -21.56 2.28
C ASP A 36 -3.52 -22.52 2.63
N LEU A 37 -2.29 -22.03 2.50
CA LEU A 37 -1.08 -22.75 2.91
C LEU A 37 -0.67 -22.29 4.30
N VAL A 38 -0.74 -23.19 5.29
CA VAL A 38 -0.38 -22.89 6.68
C VAL A 38 0.71 -23.86 7.13
N GLN A 39 1.84 -23.31 7.59
CA GLN A 39 2.94 -24.09 8.14
C GLN A 39 3.21 -23.64 9.57
N ASN A 40 3.11 -24.57 10.52
CA ASN A 40 3.47 -24.28 11.89
C ASN A 40 4.99 -24.41 12.04
N SER A 41 5.65 -23.31 12.38
CA SER A 41 7.10 -23.23 12.59
C SER A 41 7.61 -24.19 13.67
N SER A 42 6.78 -24.57 14.64
CA SER A 42 7.11 -25.56 15.69
C SER A 42 7.08 -27.01 15.19
N GLN A 43 6.46 -27.27 14.04
CA GLN A 43 6.32 -28.60 13.44
C GLN A 43 7.25 -28.82 12.24
N LYS A 44 7.91 -27.76 11.75
CA LYS A 44 8.83 -27.79 10.61
C LYS A 44 10.16 -28.43 11.02
N THR A 45 10.56 -29.49 10.32
CA THR A 45 11.90 -30.07 10.44
C THR A 45 12.89 -29.41 9.49
N GLN A 46 14.19 -29.61 9.71
CA GLN A 46 15.25 -29.01 8.87
C GLN A 46 15.17 -29.42 7.38
N ASN A 47 14.57 -30.58 7.10
CA ASN A 47 14.45 -31.09 5.73
C ASN A 47 13.09 -30.77 5.08
N ASP A 48 12.20 -30.10 5.82
CA ASP A 48 10.89 -29.74 5.32
C ASP A 48 10.99 -28.52 4.41
N VAL A 49 10.29 -28.57 3.30
CA VAL A 49 10.17 -27.46 2.35
C VAL A 49 9.36 -26.33 2.99
N ASP A 50 9.74 -25.08 2.70
CA ASP A 50 9.01 -23.91 3.17
C ASP A 50 7.75 -23.66 2.33
N ILE A 51 6.65 -23.24 2.94
CA ILE A 51 5.43 -22.89 2.19
C ILE A 51 5.65 -21.73 1.22
N ALA A 52 6.61 -20.83 1.49
CA ALA A 52 6.99 -19.78 0.54
C ALA A 52 7.63 -20.37 -0.72
N ASP A 53 8.46 -21.41 -0.57
CA ASP A 53 9.06 -22.13 -1.70
C ASP A 53 7.98 -22.86 -2.51
N VAL A 54 7.03 -23.52 -1.82
CA VAL A 54 5.90 -24.20 -2.47
C VAL A 54 5.07 -23.22 -3.31
N ALA A 55 4.70 -22.08 -2.72
CA ALA A 55 3.95 -21.03 -3.42
C ALA A 55 4.74 -20.47 -4.61
N TYR A 56 6.06 -20.29 -4.44
CA TYR A 56 6.94 -19.79 -5.50
C TYR A 56 7.03 -20.77 -6.69
N TYR A 57 7.28 -22.05 -6.43
CA TYR A 57 7.32 -23.07 -7.48
C TYR A 57 5.95 -23.22 -8.17
N PHE A 58 4.85 -23.14 -7.42
CA PHE A 58 3.50 -23.13 -7.99
C PHE A 58 3.28 -21.93 -8.93
N GLU A 59 3.72 -20.73 -8.53
CA GLU A 59 3.66 -19.55 -9.38
C GLU A 59 4.39 -19.77 -10.72
N LYS A 60 5.58 -20.38 -10.65
CA LYS A 60 6.40 -20.70 -11.82
C LYS A 60 5.73 -21.72 -12.73
N ASP A 61 5.12 -22.76 -12.15
CA ASP A 61 4.35 -23.75 -12.90
C ASP A 61 3.15 -23.12 -13.64
N VAL A 62 2.41 -22.22 -12.99
CA VAL A 62 1.28 -21.49 -13.60
C VAL A 62 1.73 -20.57 -14.74
N LYS A 63 2.90 -19.94 -14.61
CA LYS A 63 3.42 -19.00 -15.61
C LYS A 63 4.17 -19.67 -16.76
N ASP A 64 4.13 -21.00 -16.88
CA ASP A 64 4.92 -21.81 -17.83
C ASP A 64 6.44 -21.55 -17.70
N GLU A 65 6.90 -21.19 -16.50
CA GLU A 65 8.30 -20.96 -16.12
C GLU A 65 8.81 -22.05 -15.15
N SER A 66 8.25 -23.26 -15.23
CA SER A 66 8.53 -24.34 -14.28
C SER A 66 10.03 -24.58 -14.11
N LEU A 67 10.44 -24.73 -12.85
CA LEU A 67 11.83 -25.01 -12.48
C LEU A 67 12.16 -26.51 -12.54
N PHE A 68 11.16 -27.36 -12.79
CA PHE A 68 11.33 -28.80 -12.94
C PHE A 68 11.63 -29.16 -14.40
N HIS A 69 12.69 -29.93 -14.61
CA HIS A 69 13.23 -30.24 -15.95
C HIS A 69 12.27 -30.99 -16.90
N SER A 70 11.17 -31.57 -16.41
CA SER A 70 10.40 -32.54 -17.19
C SER A 70 8.89 -32.55 -16.97
N LYS A 71 8.31 -31.62 -16.19
CA LYS A 71 6.88 -31.64 -15.88
C LYS A 71 6.27 -30.25 -16.06
N LYS A 72 5.37 -30.13 -17.04
CA LYS A 72 4.43 -28.99 -17.10
C LYS A 72 3.29 -29.26 -16.12
N MET A 73 2.68 -28.20 -15.61
CA MET A 73 1.48 -28.30 -14.79
C MET A 73 0.36 -29.00 -15.57
N ASP A 74 -0.11 -30.15 -15.05
CA ASP A 74 -1.23 -30.94 -15.59
C ASP A 74 -2.23 -31.18 -14.45
N LEU A 75 -2.80 -30.08 -13.95
CA LEU A 75 -3.83 -30.15 -12.91
C LEU A 75 -5.16 -30.49 -13.58
N ARG A 76 -5.70 -31.68 -13.29
CA ARG A 76 -6.94 -32.17 -13.89
C ARG A 76 -8.05 -32.31 -12.87
N VAL A 77 -9.23 -31.77 -13.18
CA VAL A 77 -10.44 -31.92 -12.37
C VAL A 77 -11.45 -32.72 -13.19
N ASP A 78 -11.90 -33.85 -12.64
CA ASP A 78 -12.83 -34.77 -13.31
C ASP A 78 -12.38 -35.21 -14.73
N GLY A 79 -11.06 -35.25 -14.96
CA GLY A 79 -10.45 -35.65 -16.23
C GLY A 79 -10.22 -34.50 -17.23
N GLU A 80 -10.74 -33.30 -16.96
CA GLU A 80 -10.46 -32.10 -17.75
C GLU A 80 -9.26 -31.34 -17.18
N LEU A 81 -8.42 -30.80 -18.07
CA LEU A 81 -7.31 -29.94 -17.69
C LEU A 81 -7.85 -28.60 -17.20
N LEU A 82 -7.39 -28.17 -16.03
CA LEU A 82 -7.71 -26.86 -15.49
C LEU A 82 -6.83 -25.80 -16.15
N ASP A 83 -7.46 -24.91 -16.92
CA ASP A 83 -6.79 -23.76 -17.54
C ASP A 83 -6.70 -22.61 -16.52
N LEU A 84 -5.53 -22.45 -15.91
CA LEU A 84 -5.27 -21.40 -14.93
C LEU A 84 -4.75 -20.15 -15.66
N ASP A 85 -5.44 -19.02 -15.48
CA ASP A 85 -5.02 -17.72 -16.03
C ASP A 85 -3.83 -17.16 -15.24
N PRO A 86 -2.61 -17.09 -15.83
CA PRO A 86 -1.42 -16.62 -15.12
C PRO A 86 -1.50 -15.15 -14.70
N GLY A 87 -2.33 -14.34 -15.36
CA GLY A 87 -2.55 -12.93 -15.05
C GLY A 87 -3.51 -12.72 -13.87
N ARG A 88 -4.26 -13.76 -13.48
CA ARG A 88 -5.22 -13.72 -12.36
C ARG A 88 -4.79 -14.55 -11.16
N THR A 89 -3.74 -15.36 -11.28
CA THR A 89 -3.14 -16.06 -10.15
C THR A 89 -2.38 -15.08 -9.25
N ILE A 90 -2.81 -14.97 -8.00
CA ILE A 90 -2.23 -14.06 -7.00
C ILE A 90 -1.80 -14.87 -5.79
N ILE A 91 -0.63 -14.53 -5.23
CA ILE A 91 -0.10 -15.13 -4.00
C ILE A 91 -0.07 -14.05 -2.92
N TYR A 92 -0.70 -14.34 -1.79
CA TYR A 92 -0.69 -13.49 -0.61
C TYR A 92 0.18 -14.11 0.48
N TYR A 93 1.21 -13.37 0.90
CA TYR A 93 2.05 -13.77 2.04
C TYR A 93 1.51 -13.13 3.32
N VAL A 94 1.24 -13.96 4.32
CA VAL A 94 0.79 -13.52 5.65
C VAL A 94 1.84 -13.93 6.67
N ASP A 95 2.48 -12.94 7.28
CA ASP A 95 3.48 -13.16 8.33
C ASP A 95 2.80 -13.25 9.71
N GLU A 96 3.44 -13.92 10.67
CA GLU A 96 2.98 -14.01 12.06
C GLU A 96 2.99 -12.62 12.74
N LYS A 97 3.92 -11.76 12.33
CA LYS A 97 4.03 -10.39 12.84
C LYS A 97 3.50 -9.40 11.81
N PRO A 98 2.81 -8.33 12.25
CA PRO A 98 2.38 -7.28 11.34
C PRO A 98 3.60 -6.58 10.72
N PRO A 99 3.50 -6.13 9.45
CA PRO A 99 4.61 -5.47 8.77
C PRO A 99 4.97 -4.13 9.43
N GLU A 100 6.27 -3.91 9.63
CA GLU A 100 6.80 -2.63 10.11
C GLU A 100 7.07 -1.68 8.93
N PHE A 101 6.13 -0.76 8.68
CA PHE A 101 6.32 0.26 7.64
C PHE A 101 7.09 1.47 8.17
N SER A 102 8.24 1.77 7.57
CA SER A 102 9.00 2.98 7.87
C SER A 102 8.44 4.19 7.13
N MET A 103 8.07 5.23 7.88
CA MET A 103 7.61 6.51 7.32
C MET A 103 8.76 7.37 6.77
N GLN A 104 10.00 6.87 6.70
CA GLN A 104 11.18 7.66 6.30
C GLN A 104 11.03 8.31 4.91
N GLY A 105 10.43 7.61 3.94
CA GLY A 105 10.21 8.16 2.59
C GLY A 105 9.21 9.33 2.52
N LEU A 106 8.30 9.43 3.49
CA LEU A 106 7.26 10.48 3.54
C LEU A 106 7.69 11.73 4.29
N LYS A 107 8.76 11.66 5.09
CA LYS A 107 9.22 12.76 5.94
C LYS A 107 9.58 14.01 5.12
N ALA A 108 10.29 13.85 4.01
CA ALA A 108 10.72 14.97 3.18
C ALA A 108 9.53 15.76 2.60
N GLY A 109 8.51 15.04 2.10
CA GLY A 109 7.31 15.66 1.54
C GLY A 109 6.51 16.42 2.60
N ILE A 110 6.29 15.83 3.77
CA ILE A 110 5.54 16.46 4.87
C ILE A 110 6.26 17.72 5.38
N ILE A 111 7.58 17.65 5.56
CA ILE A 111 8.37 18.80 6.00
C ILE A 111 8.28 19.96 5.00
N ALA A 112 8.37 19.67 3.70
CA ALA A 112 8.28 20.70 2.66
C ALA A 112 6.93 21.45 2.72
N VAL A 113 5.82 20.73 2.89
CA VAL A 113 4.48 21.33 2.99
C VAL A 113 4.37 22.24 4.24
N ILE A 114 4.86 21.77 5.39
CA ILE A 114 4.84 22.56 6.64
C ILE A 114 5.61 23.87 6.48
N VAL A 115 6.77 23.84 5.84
CA VAL A 115 7.60 25.04 5.61
C VAL A 115 6.86 26.05 4.72
N VAL A 116 6.20 25.60 3.65
CA VAL A 116 5.46 26.51 2.76
C VAL A 116 4.28 27.16 3.48
N VAL A 117 3.51 26.39 4.26
CA VAL A 117 2.35 26.91 5.01
C VAL A 117 2.79 27.92 6.08
N THR A 118 3.88 27.64 6.80
CA THR A 118 4.39 28.56 7.82
C THR A 118 4.88 29.88 7.22
N ILE A 119 5.59 29.84 6.10
CA ILE A 119 6.02 31.05 5.38
C ILE A 119 4.80 31.85 4.90
N ALA A 120 3.79 31.20 4.33
CA ALA A 120 2.57 31.86 3.86
C ALA A 120 1.80 32.55 5.00
N LEU A 121 1.70 31.92 6.17
CA LEU A 121 1.09 32.50 7.37
C LEU A 121 1.84 33.75 7.84
N ILE A 122 3.17 33.69 7.93
CA ILE A 122 3.99 34.82 8.35
C ILE A 122 3.83 35.98 7.35
N ALA A 123 3.94 35.70 6.05
CA ALA A 123 3.75 36.70 5.00
C ALA A 123 2.36 37.35 5.08
N GLY A 124 1.31 36.54 5.28
CA GLY A 124 -0.06 37.03 5.46
C GLY A 124 -0.20 37.98 6.64
N ILE A 125 0.38 37.64 7.80
CA ILE A 125 0.37 38.50 8.99
C ILE A 125 1.12 39.81 8.74
N VAL A 126 2.31 39.75 8.13
CA VAL A 126 3.13 40.93 7.84
C VAL A 126 2.38 41.90 6.92
N VAL A 127 1.79 41.39 5.84
CA VAL A 127 0.99 42.20 4.91
C VAL A 127 -0.20 42.85 5.61
N LEU A 128 -0.89 42.10 6.48
CA LEU A 128 -2.03 42.61 7.24
C LEU A 128 -1.62 43.75 8.19
N VAL A 129 -0.52 43.59 8.93
CA VAL A 129 0.00 44.61 9.86
C VAL A 129 0.41 45.89 9.11
N ILE A 130 1.17 45.76 8.03
CA ILE A 130 1.61 46.92 7.23
C ILE A 130 0.42 47.64 6.62
N SER A 131 -0.56 46.90 6.09
CA SER A 131 -1.77 47.47 5.48
C SER A 131 -2.60 48.24 6.50
N ARG A 132 -2.76 47.72 7.72
CA ARG A 132 -3.43 48.44 8.82
C ARG A 132 -2.69 49.71 9.20
N LYS A 133 -1.37 49.66 9.40
CA LYS A 133 -0.55 50.85 9.72
C LYS A 133 -0.64 51.93 8.64
N LYS A 134 -0.53 51.55 7.36
CA LYS A 134 -0.64 52.51 6.24
C LYS A 134 -2.01 53.18 6.16
N ARG A 135 -3.11 52.44 6.42
CA ARG A 135 -4.46 53.02 6.43
C ARG A 135 -4.62 54.05 7.56
N MET A 136 -4.22 53.71 8.79
CA MET A 136 -4.29 54.64 9.92
C MET A 136 -3.47 55.92 9.70
N ALA A 137 -2.27 55.80 9.12
CA ALA A 137 -1.44 56.96 8.79
C ALA A 137 -2.05 57.87 7.72
N LYS A 138 -2.83 57.33 6.77
CA LYS A 138 -3.57 58.14 5.79
C LYS A 138 -4.73 58.90 6.45
N TYR A 139 -5.49 58.26 7.34
CA TYR A 139 -6.58 58.92 8.06
C TYR A 139 -6.06 60.08 8.91
N GLN A 140 -4.99 59.89 9.67
CA GLN A 140 -4.38 60.98 10.45
C GLN A 140 -3.92 62.15 9.59
N LYS A 141 -3.32 61.87 8.42
CA LYS A 141 -2.89 62.93 7.49
C LYS A 141 -4.07 63.69 6.86
N ALA A 142 -5.18 63.01 6.56
CA ALA A 142 -6.38 63.66 6.04
C ALA A 142 -7.02 64.57 7.10
N GLU A 143 -7.16 64.08 8.32
CA GLU A 143 -7.74 64.84 9.44
C GLU A 143 -6.93 66.10 9.77
N ILE A 144 -5.59 65.98 9.84
CA ILE A 144 -4.71 67.15 10.05
C ILE A 144 -4.82 68.17 8.92
N LYS A 145 -4.97 67.71 7.66
CA LYS A 145 -5.14 68.60 6.50
C LYS A 145 -6.48 69.33 6.56
N GLU A 146 -7.58 68.63 6.83
CA GLU A 146 -8.92 69.22 6.93
C GLU A 146 -9.03 70.21 8.11
N MET A 147 -8.45 69.88 9.28
CA MET A 147 -8.39 70.83 10.40
C MET A 147 -7.57 72.08 10.07
N GLY A 148 -6.48 71.95 9.31
CA GLY A 148 -5.68 73.09 8.85
C GLY A 148 -6.41 73.97 7.84
N GLU A 149 -7.24 73.39 6.98
CA GLU A 149 -8.06 74.13 6.01
C GLU A 149 -9.21 74.89 6.70
N MET A 150 -9.93 74.26 7.63
CA MET A 150 -10.98 74.92 8.42
C MET A 150 -10.47 76.12 9.21
N HIS A 151 -9.30 76.01 9.84
CA HIS A 151 -8.72 77.12 10.61
C HIS A 151 -8.36 78.33 9.73
N ARG A 152 -8.02 78.07 8.46
CA ARG A 152 -7.69 79.10 7.46
C ARG A 152 -8.93 79.80 6.89
N GLU A 153 -10.04 79.09 6.77
CA GLU A 153 -11.33 79.66 6.36
C GLU A 153 -11.99 80.52 7.46
N LEU A 154 -11.77 80.18 8.74
CA LEU A 154 -12.27 80.95 9.88
C LEU A 154 -11.47 82.22 10.20
N SER A 155 -10.29 82.40 9.60
CA SER A 155 -9.35 83.49 9.92
C SER A 155 -9.09 84.48 8.76
N GLY A 156 -9.85 84.38 7.67
CA GLY A 156 -9.87 85.35 6.55
C GLY A 156 -11.17 86.12 6.49
#